data_AF-A0A382VB90-F1
#
_entry.id   AF-A0A382VB90-F1
#
_cell.length_a   1.000
_cell.length_b   1.000
_cell.length_c   1.000
_cell.angle_alpha   90.00
_cell.angle_beta   90.00
_cell.angle_gamma   90.00
#
_symmetry.space_group_name_H-M   'P 1'
#
loop_
_entity.id
_entity.type
_entity.pdbx_description
1 polymer ?
#
loop_
_entity_poly.entity_id
_entity_poly.type
_entity_poly.pdbx_seq_one_letter_code
_entity_poly.pdbx_strand_id
1 'polypeptide(L)'
;MIASAFTDILAFIVAISVLVAVHEFGHYIVGRWCGMKILRFSIGFGKPIWTKIGGRDRTEYCIAAIPLGGYVKFLGERYGTGDPIPPEDEGRAFNQRPVWNRILVLLAGPFFNFLFAFIAYWILFINGVPTMKPA
;
A
#
# COMPACT_ATOMS: atom_id res chain seq x y z
N MET A 1 -1.95 -31.24 -14.49
CA MET A 1 -0.88 -30.32 -14.92
C MET A 1 -1.40 -28.95 -15.31
N ILE A 2 -2.35 -28.82 -16.27
CA ILE A 2 -2.87 -27.49 -16.67
C ILE A 2 -3.79 -26.86 -15.60
N ALA A 3 -4.68 -27.66 -14.98
CA ALA A 3 -5.57 -27.18 -13.92
C ALA A 3 -4.81 -26.65 -12.69
N SER A 4 -3.70 -27.30 -12.32
CA SER A 4 -2.83 -26.86 -11.22
C SER A 4 -2.06 -25.57 -11.58
N ALA A 5 -1.59 -25.45 -12.82
CA ALA A 5 -0.90 -24.22 -13.25
C ALA A 5 -1.82 -22.99 -13.22
N PHE A 6 -3.10 -23.15 -13.61
CA PHE A 6 -4.07 -22.05 -13.54
C PHE A 6 -4.33 -21.61 -12.10
N THR A 7 -4.52 -22.57 -11.18
CA THR A 7 -4.71 -22.24 -9.76
C THR A 7 -3.49 -21.56 -9.15
N ASP A 8 -2.28 -22.00 -9.52
CA ASP A 8 -1.03 -21.42 -9.00
C ASP A 8 -0.84 -19.98 -9.48
N ILE A 9 -1.12 -19.71 -10.76
CA ILE A 9 -1.07 -18.35 -11.33
C ILE A 9 -2.09 -17.44 -10.64
N LEU A 10 -3.33 -17.93 -10.48
CA LEU A 10 -4.38 -17.13 -9.83
C LEU A 10 -4.02 -16.86 -8.36
N ALA A 11 -3.55 -17.87 -7.63
CA ALA A 11 -3.10 -17.73 -6.25
C ALA A 11 -1.91 -16.76 -6.14
N PHE A 12 -0.96 -16.81 -7.07
CA PHE A 12 0.17 -15.88 -7.12
C PHE A 12 -0.30 -14.44 -7.33
N ILE A 13 -1.20 -14.19 -8.29
CA ILE A 13 -1.76 -12.86 -8.53
C ILE A 13 -2.43 -12.34 -7.26
N VAL A 14 -3.30 -13.13 -6.64
CA VAL A 14 -3.99 -12.76 -5.40
C VAL A 14 -2.99 -12.47 -4.28
N ALA A 15 -1.97 -13.31 -4.09
CA ALA A 15 -0.96 -13.14 -3.06
C ALA A 15 -0.17 -11.84 -3.24
N ILE A 16 0.28 -11.54 -4.46
CA ILE A 16 0.97 -10.28 -4.78
C ILE A 16 0.05 -9.08 -4.57
N SER A 17 -1.20 -9.15 -5.00
CA SER A 17 -2.16 -8.06 -4.83
C SER A 17 -2.40 -7.74 -3.35
N VAL A 18 -2.53 -8.77 -2.50
CA VAL A 18 -2.65 -8.57 -1.04
C VAL A 18 -1.37 -7.97 -0.47
N LEU A 19 -0.21 -8.52 -0.83
CA LEU A 19 1.09 -8.04 -0.35
C LEU A 19 1.32 -6.57 -0.70
N VAL A 20 1.03 -6.17 -1.94
CA VAL A 20 1.19 -4.77 -2.35
C VAL A 20 0.14 -3.87 -1.69
N ALA A 21 -1.11 -4.32 -1.57
CA ALA A 21 -2.14 -3.53 -0.88
C ALA A 21 -1.75 -3.21 0.58
N VAL A 22 -1.17 -4.19 1.29
CA VAL A 22 -0.67 -3.99 2.65
C VAL A 22 0.55 -3.07 2.68
N HIS A 23 1.47 -3.20 1.72
CA HIS A 23 2.63 -2.33 1.56
C HIS A 23 2.21 -0.86 1.42
N GLU A 24 1.34 -0.57 0.44
CA GLU A 24 0.85 0.78 0.19
C GLU A 24 0.04 1.32 1.37
N PHE A 25 -0.70 0.45 2.06
CA PHE A 25 -1.42 0.82 3.27
C PHE A 25 -0.48 1.30 4.38
N GLY A 26 0.71 0.71 4.50
CA GLY A 26 1.76 1.19 5.40
C GLY A 26 2.19 2.62 5.10
N HIS A 27 2.51 2.92 3.84
CA HIS A 27 2.83 4.28 3.39
C HIS A 27 1.70 5.25 3.69
N TYR A 28 0.45 4.86 3.41
CA TYR A 28 -0.74 5.66 3.64
C TYR A 28 -0.92 6.00 5.13
N ILE A 29 -0.90 4.99 6.01
CA ILE A 29 -1.09 5.20 7.45
C ILE A 29 -0.02 6.12 8.01
N VAL A 30 1.25 5.78 7.78
CA VAL A 30 2.38 6.51 8.38
C VAL A 30 2.46 7.92 7.82
N GLY A 31 2.14 8.10 6.53
CA GLY A 31 2.02 9.41 5.91
C GLY A 31 0.98 10.30 6.59
N ARG A 32 -0.22 9.77 6.85
CA ARG A 32 -1.26 10.52 7.58
C ARG A 32 -0.84 10.82 9.02
N TRP A 33 -0.21 9.88 9.71
CA TRP A 33 0.29 10.11 11.08
C TRP A 33 1.38 11.18 11.12
N CYS A 34 2.24 11.23 10.10
CA CYS A 34 3.22 12.31 9.92
C CYS A 34 2.59 13.64 9.48
N GLY A 35 1.26 13.69 9.33
CA GLY A 35 0.50 14.88 8.92
C GLY A 35 0.64 15.23 7.43
N MET A 36 1.18 14.34 6.60
CA MET A 36 1.30 14.57 5.17
C MET A 36 -0.06 14.49 4.48
N LYS A 37 -0.31 15.38 3.52
CA LYS A 37 -1.52 15.31 2.71
C LYS A 37 -1.36 14.27 1.61
N ILE A 38 -2.33 13.36 1.53
CA ILE A 38 -2.38 12.29 0.53
C ILE A 38 -3.46 12.63 -0.48
N LEU A 39 -3.07 12.74 -1.75
CA LEU A 39 -3.95 13.08 -2.84
C LEU A 39 -4.68 11.85 -3.37
N ARG A 40 -3.96 10.75 -3.54
CA ARG A 40 -4.50 9.49 -4.06
C ARG A 40 -3.90 8.29 -3.36
N PHE A 41 -4.74 7.32 -3.05
CA PHE A 41 -4.37 5.97 -2.62
C PHE A 41 -4.89 4.99 -3.67
N SER A 42 -3.99 4.32 -4.40
CA SER A 42 -4.35 3.40 -5.47
C SER A 42 -3.91 1.98 -5.15
N ILE A 43 -4.84 1.03 -5.26
CA ILE A 43 -4.54 -0.40 -5.32
C ILE A 43 -4.60 -0.80 -6.79
N GLY A 44 -3.49 -1.33 -7.30
CA GLY A 44 -3.28 -1.63 -8.71
C GLY A 44 -2.75 -0.45 -9.53
N PHE A 45 -2.45 -0.73 -10.79
CA PHE A 45 -1.99 0.22 -11.81
C PHE A 45 -2.93 0.26 -13.03
N GLY A 46 -2.72 1.29 -13.86
CA GLY A 46 -3.41 1.46 -15.14
C GLY A 46 -4.76 2.15 -15.02
N LYS A 47 -5.72 1.71 -15.84
CA LYS A 47 -7.05 2.33 -15.91
C LYS A 47 -7.80 2.13 -14.59
N PRO A 48 -8.30 3.20 -13.94
CA PRO A 48 -9.15 3.07 -12.76
C PRO A 48 -10.45 2.35 -13.13
N ILE A 49 -10.79 1.30 -12.40
CA ILE A 49 -12.08 0.62 -12.49
C ILE A 49 -13.07 1.33 -11.57
N TRP A 50 -12.61 1.71 -10.38
CA TRP A 50 -13.43 2.34 -9.37
C TRP A 50 -12.65 3.43 -8.66
N THR A 51 -13.29 4.57 -8.42
CA THR A 51 -12.74 5.68 -7.65
C THR A 51 -13.76 6.22 -6.67
N LYS A 52 -13.29 6.62 -5.50
CA LYS A 52 -14.10 7.27 -4.47
C LYS A 52 -13.27 8.32 -3.75
N ILE A 53 -13.84 9.51 -3.58
CA ILE A 53 -13.20 10.57 -2.78
C ILE A 53 -13.76 10.50 -1.37
N GLY A 54 -12.89 10.53 -0.36
CA GLY A 54 -13.34 10.44 1.04
C GLY A 54 -12.32 10.88 2.08
N GLY A 55 -12.81 11.04 3.31
CA GLY A 55 -12.03 11.51 4.45
C GLY A 55 -11.83 13.03 4.48
N ARG A 56 -11.23 13.52 5.57
CA ARG A 56 -11.01 14.95 5.83
C ARG A 56 -10.16 15.63 4.75
N ASP A 57 -9.18 14.90 4.22
CA ASP A 57 -8.24 15.41 3.20
C ASP A 57 -8.72 15.22 1.76
N ARG A 58 -9.96 14.74 1.57
CA ARG A 58 -10.54 14.42 0.24
C ARG A 58 -9.62 13.52 -0.59
N THR A 59 -9.01 12.52 0.04
CA THR A 59 -8.15 11.56 -0.65
C THR A 59 -8.97 10.76 -1.66
N GLU A 60 -8.44 10.59 -2.87
CA GLU A 60 -9.01 9.73 -3.89
C GLU A 60 -8.55 8.28 -3.67
N TYR A 61 -9.49 7.41 -3.30
CA TYR A 61 -9.29 5.97 -3.23
C TYR A 61 -9.58 5.37 -4.60
N CYS A 62 -8.61 4.67 -5.18
CA CYS A 62 -8.68 4.12 -6.52
C CYS A 62 -8.40 2.61 -6.50
N ILE A 63 -9.20 1.86 -7.24
CA ILE A 63 -8.94 0.46 -7.58
C ILE A 63 -8.76 0.41 -9.09
N ALA A 64 -7.55 0.03 -9.53
CA ALA A 64 -7.18 -0.01 -10.94
C ALA A 64 -7.21 -1.44 -11.51
N ALA A 65 -7.24 -1.55 -12.83
CA ALA A 65 -7.48 -2.81 -13.51
C ALA A 65 -6.36 -3.85 -13.37
N ILE A 66 -5.11 -3.41 -13.21
CA ILE A 66 -3.97 -4.32 -13.09
C ILE A 66 -3.64 -4.44 -11.60
N PRO A 67 -3.83 -5.60 -10.97
CA PRO A 67 -3.73 -5.73 -9.52
C PRO A 67 -2.29 -6.01 -9.05
N LEU A 68 -1.30 -5.94 -9.95
CA LEU A 68 0.13 -6.18 -9.71
C LEU A 68 0.85 -4.90 -9.26
N GLY A 69 0.31 -4.22 -8.25
CA GLY A 69 0.81 -2.89 -7.93
C GLY A 69 -0.06 -2.02 -7.04
N GLY A 70 0.38 -0.77 -6.90
CA GLY A 70 -0.28 0.27 -6.14
C GLY A 70 0.64 1.47 -5.97
N TYR A 71 0.10 2.58 -5.48
CA TYR A 71 0.89 3.74 -5.09
C TYR A 71 0.10 4.67 -4.17
N VAL A 72 0.83 5.38 -3.31
CA VAL A 72 0.33 6.51 -2.53
C VAL A 72 0.91 7.80 -3.05
N LYS A 73 0.07 8.68 -3.62
CA LYS A 73 0.51 9.98 -4.13
C LYS A 73 0.42 11.03 -3.02
N PHE A 74 1.56 11.59 -2.64
CA PHE A 74 1.63 12.65 -1.64
C PHE A 74 1.62 14.05 -2.28
N LEU A 75 1.08 15.04 -1.56
CA LEU A 75 1.18 16.44 -1.98
C LEU A 75 2.65 16.87 -1.99
N GLY A 76 3.11 17.51 -3.06
CA GLY A 76 4.49 18.02 -3.17
C GLY A 76 5.57 16.93 -3.36
N GLU A 77 5.20 15.71 -3.75
CA GLU A 77 6.12 14.62 -4.01
C GLU A 77 6.99 14.83 -5.28
N ARG A 78 6.45 15.50 -6.31
CA ARG A 78 7.22 15.88 -7.51
C ARG A 78 8.01 17.16 -7.27
N TYR A 79 9.34 17.07 -7.33
CA TYR A 79 10.25 18.21 -7.31
C TYR A 79 10.10 19.06 -8.58
N GLY A 80 9.94 20.38 -8.45
CA GLY A 80 9.98 21.35 -9.57
C GLY A 80 8.72 21.49 -10.44
N THR A 81 7.77 20.56 -10.38
CA THR A 81 6.46 20.61 -11.07
C THR A 81 5.29 20.26 -10.15
N GLY A 82 5.50 20.36 -8.83
CA GLY A 82 4.56 19.93 -7.81
C GLY A 82 3.20 20.57 -7.97
N ASP A 83 2.14 19.78 -7.74
CA ASP A 83 0.78 20.27 -7.62
C ASP A 83 0.78 21.54 -6.74
N PRO A 84 0.14 22.65 -7.17
CA PRO A 84 0.12 23.89 -6.39
C PRO A 84 -0.26 23.59 -4.95
N ILE A 85 0.57 24.01 -3.99
CA ILE A 85 0.31 23.80 -2.56
C ILE A 85 -0.68 24.90 -2.15
N PRO A 86 -1.94 24.55 -1.81
CA PRO A 86 -2.88 25.53 -1.32
C PRO A 86 -2.39 26.09 0.03
N PRO A 87 -2.67 27.37 0.35
CA PRO A 87 -2.27 27.96 1.64
C PRO A 87 -2.74 27.13 2.85
N GLU A 88 -3.91 26.48 2.75
CA GLU A 88 -4.45 25.62 3.81
C GLU A 88 -3.68 24.31 4.04
N ASP A 89 -2.81 23.90 3.11
CA ASP A 89 -1.99 22.69 3.21
C ASP A 89 -0.49 22.98 3.36
N GLU A 90 -0.13 24.23 3.64
CA GLU A 90 1.25 24.61 3.92
C GLU A 90 1.81 23.83 5.12
N GLY A 91 3.04 23.32 4.99
CA GLY A 91 3.68 22.43 5.95
C GLY A 91 3.19 20.97 5.90
N ARG A 92 2.19 20.64 5.08
CA ARG A 92 1.66 19.27 4.92
C ARG A 92 2.19 18.55 3.67
N ALA A 93 2.89 19.26 2.78
CA ALA A 93 3.51 18.65 1.62
C ALA A 93 4.69 17.74 2.03
N PHE A 94 4.89 16.65 1.30
CA PHE A 94 5.93 15.65 1.56
C PHE A 94 7.32 16.29 1.63
N ASN A 95 7.63 17.18 0.69
CA ASN A 95 8.92 17.90 0.61
C ASN A 95 9.11 18.95 1.72
N GLN A 96 8.03 19.45 2.33
CA GLN A 96 8.06 20.39 3.45
C GLN A 96 8.24 19.70 4.81
N ARG A 97 8.03 18.37 4.88
CA ARG A 97 8.20 17.62 6.12
C ARG A 97 9.69 17.36 6.44
N PRO A 98 10.04 17.26 7.74
CA PRO A 98 11.37 16.85 8.17
C PRO A 98 11.81 15.55 7.48
N VAL A 99 13.11 15.43 7.20
CA VAL A 99 13.68 14.27 6.50
C VAL A 99 13.34 12.96 7.22
N TRP A 100 13.36 12.96 8.55
CA TRP A 100 12.98 11.80 9.35
C TRP A 100 11.57 11.29 9.06
N ASN A 101 10.57 12.18 8.94
CA ASN A 101 9.21 11.77 8.62
C ASN A 101 9.12 11.15 7.22
N ARG A 102 9.89 11.67 6.25
CA ARG A 102 9.97 11.09 4.91
C ARG A 102 10.61 9.70 4.93
N ILE A 103 11.66 9.51 5.73
CA ILE A 103 12.29 8.20 5.94
C ILE A 103 11.30 7.23 6.58
N LEU A 104 10.57 7.65 7.61
CA LEU A 104 9.54 6.82 8.26
C LEU A 104 8.48 6.36 7.25
N VAL A 105 7.99 7.27 6.40
CA VAL A 105 7.02 6.92 5.36
C VAL A 105 7.64 5.94 4.37
N LEU A 106 8.87 6.18 3.89
CA LEU A 106 9.55 5.29 2.94
C LEU A 106 9.76 3.87 3.50
N LEU A 107 10.06 3.75 4.80
CA LEU A 107 10.25 2.45 5.46
C LEU A 107 8.92 1.79 5.88
N ALA A 108 7.82 2.54 5.91
CA ALA A 108 6.53 2.04 6.36
C ALA A 108 6.02 0.87 5.51
N GLY A 109 6.11 0.95 4.19
CA GLY A 109 5.65 -0.12 3.31
C GLY A 109 6.33 -1.47 3.58
N PRO A 110 7.67 -1.55 3.54
CA PRO A 110 8.40 -2.76 3.90
C PRO A 110 8.08 -3.26 5.32
N PHE A 111 8.03 -2.36 6.30
CA PHE A 111 7.71 -2.71 7.68
C PHE A 111 6.33 -3.36 7.81
N PHE A 112 5.30 -2.82 7.14
CA PHE A 112 3.97 -3.40 7.15
C PHE A 112 3.91 -4.77 6.48
N ASN A 113 4.72 -5.02 5.45
CA ASN A 113 4.84 -6.36 4.87
C ASN A 113 5.46 -7.36 5.85
N PHE A 114 6.51 -6.97 6.58
CA PHE A 114 7.09 -7.83 7.62
C PHE A 114 6.09 -8.12 8.73
N LEU A 115 5.36 -7.10 9.18
CA LEU A 115 4.31 -7.26 10.18
C LEU A 115 3.20 -8.19 9.68
N PHE A 116 2.76 -8.04 8.43
CA PHE A 116 1.78 -8.91 7.81
C PHE A 116 2.28 -10.34 7.70
N ALA A 117 3.53 -10.56 7.26
CA ALA A 117 4.12 -11.89 7.21
C ALA A 117 4.14 -12.53 8.60
N PHE A 118 4.56 -11.81 9.63
CA PHE A 118 4.56 -12.29 11.02
C PHE A 118 3.16 -12.72 11.47
N ILE A 119 2.15 -11.88 11.27
CA ILE A 119 0.75 -12.19 11.63
C ILE A 119 0.22 -13.37 10.81
N ALA A 120 0.46 -13.41 9.50
CA ALA A 120 0.01 -14.47 8.62
C ALA A 120 0.61 -15.83 9.02
N TYR A 121 1.93 -15.88 9.26
CA TYR A 121 2.59 -17.09 9.75
C TYR A 121 2.07 -17.51 11.12
N TRP A 122 1.88 -16.57 12.04
CA TRP A 122 1.30 -16.89 13.35
C TRP A 122 -0.08 -17.56 13.18
N ILE A 123 -0.98 -16.97 12.39
CA ILE A 123 -2.30 -17.56 12.12
C ILE A 123 -2.16 -18.96 11.52
N LEU A 124 -1.26 -19.17 10.56
CA LEU A 124 -1.02 -20.50 9.98
C LEU A 124 -0.58 -21.52 11.03
N PHE A 125 0.32 -21.16 11.94
CA PHE A 125 0.78 -22.06 12.99
C PHE A 125 -0.29 -22.36 14.05
N ILE A 126 -1.21 -21.44 14.33
CA ILE A 126 -2.35 -21.70 15.22
C ILE A 126 -3.31 -22.74 14.60
N ASN A 127 -3.53 -22.67 13.29
CA ASN A 127 -4.46 -23.59 12.60
C ASN A 127 -3.89 -25.00 12.40
N GLY A 128 -2.62 -25.22 12.80
CA GLY A 128 -1.91 -26.48 12.63
C GLY A 128 -1.44 -26.69 11.19
N VAL A 129 -0.23 -27.21 11.04
CA VAL A 129 0.32 -27.57 9.73
C VAL A 129 0.16 -29.09 9.60
N PRO A 130 -0.46 -29.62 8.53
CA PRO A 130 -0.53 -31.07 8.32
C PRO A 130 0.88 -31.62 8.11
N THR A 131 1.46 -32.13 9.19
CA THR A 131 2.76 -32.80 9.17
C THR A 131 2.56 -34.25 8.75
N MET A 132 3.35 -34.72 7.79
CA MET A 132 3.42 -36.16 7.51
C MET A 132 3.97 -36.87 8.75
N LYS A 133 3.18 -37.80 9.30
CA LYS A 133 3.60 -38.63 10.43
C LYS A 133 4.78 -39.49 9.94
N PRO A 134 5.97 -39.40 10.57
CA PRO A 134 7.06 -40.32 10.22
C PRO A 134 6.63 -41.76 10.50
N ALA A 135 7.08 -42.67 9.63
CA ALA A 135 6.74 -44.10 9.65
C ALA A 135 7.21 -44.80 10.94
#